data_AF-A0A973DCC8-F1
#
_entry.id   AF-A0A973DCC8-F1
#
_cell.length_a   1.000
_cell.length_b   1.000
_cell.length_c   1.000
_cell.angle_alpha   90.00
_cell.angle_beta   90.00
_cell.angle_gamma   90.00
#
_symmetry.space_group_name_H-M   'P 1'
#
loop_
_entity.id
_entity.type
_entity.pdbx_description
1 polymer ?
#
loop_
_entity_poly.entity_id
_entity_poly.type
_entity_poly.pdbx_seq_one_letter_code
_entity_poly.pdbx_strand_id
1 'polypeptide(L)'
;MEFRYPTAAADANANALKALTKGLSNPEAGEEVFKDILNELGNSIDTYPDWHPILTLPTNETGESVSFLSGIKAYNGIDHTELFVKGFVTCPYGEETANNLVDAINKIHGLHARRLEFPLYNDMAFPVLVQACDIELEADGTIRSRDALAWCIQTLVKDARNAQVAETWWNMRSSILGSPHGSRSSLLVNQHTGGHMRKILEALNNSGMYGPVKEWSLEMFSEKRRKTISETLIRAALNSWERPNNSFEFELRDELCKAEVRDTWDDGYELSIRVVIGDMDLCASGFYYPEKNLLQATDPNGKQALAKKFL
;
A
#
# COMPACT_ATOMS: atom_id res chain seq x y z
N MET A 1 2.53 12.93 -7.31
CA MET A 1 2.61 14.00 -6.30
C MET A 1 3.99 13.89 -5.66
N GLU A 2 4.67 15.01 -5.40
CA GLU A 2 5.94 14.99 -4.67
C GLU A 2 5.63 14.60 -3.22
N PHE A 3 6.29 13.57 -2.71
CA PHE A 3 6.08 13.10 -1.35
C PHE A 3 6.73 14.08 -0.39
N ARG A 4 5.90 14.81 0.35
CA ARG A 4 6.34 15.81 1.32
C ARG A 4 6.51 15.13 2.66
N TYR A 5 7.71 14.59 2.89
CA TYR A 5 8.03 13.82 4.09
C TYR A 5 7.55 14.49 5.39
N PRO A 6 7.81 15.79 5.67
CA PRO A 6 7.37 16.40 6.93
C PRO A 6 5.84 16.44 7.09
N THR A 7 5.11 16.70 5.99
CA THR A 7 3.64 16.71 6.01
C THR A 7 3.09 15.30 6.21
N ALA A 8 3.62 14.32 5.47
CA ALA A 8 3.21 12.92 5.60
C ALA A 8 3.47 12.37 7.02
N ALA A 9 4.62 12.70 7.61
CA ALA A 9 4.95 12.30 8.97
C ALA A 9 4.01 12.96 10.00
N ALA A 10 3.75 14.26 9.87
CA ALA A 10 2.83 14.97 10.76
C ALA A 10 1.40 14.40 10.68
N ASP A 11 0.90 14.16 9.47
CA ASP A 11 -0.44 13.59 9.25
C ASP A 11 -0.54 12.16 9.81
N ALA A 12 0.45 11.31 9.53
CA ALA A 12 0.47 9.94 10.04
C ALA A 12 0.53 9.91 11.58
N ASN A 13 1.41 10.70 12.19
CA ASN A 13 1.53 10.79 13.65
C ASN A 13 0.25 11.35 14.28
N ALA A 14 -0.38 12.35 13.69
CA ALA A 14 -1.64 12.92 14.19
C ALA A 14 -2.79 11.91 14.13
N ASN A 15 -2.85 11.11 13.06
CA ASN A 15 -3.86 10.05 12.91
C ASN A 15 -3.65 8.93 13.94
N ALA A 16 -2.42 8.44 14.10
CA ALA A 16 -2.10 7.41 15.09
C ALA A 16 -2.34 7.88 16.52
N LEU A 17 -1.97 9.13 16.84
CA LEU A 17 -2.27 9.73 18.14
C LEU A 17 -3.77 9.70 18.42
N LYS A 18 -4.57 10.21 17.48
CA LYS A 18 -6.02 10.23 17.60
C LYS A 18 -6.60 8.83 17.74
N ALA A 19 -6.09 7.85 17.00
CA ALA A 19 -6.53 6.47 17.08
C ALA A 19 -6.26 5.88 18.47
N LEU A 20 -5.09 6.15 19.06
CA LEU A 20 -4.66 5.62 20.36
C LEU A 20 -5.20 6.39 21.57
N THR A 21 -5.74 7.61 21.42
CA THR A 21 -6.17 8.40 22.60
C THR A 21 -7.64 8.76 22.63
N LYS A 22 -8.35 8.76 21.49
CA LYS A 22 -9.75 9.23 21.42
C LYS A 22 -10.71 8.46 22.33
N GLY A 23 -10.44 7.18 22.60
CA GLY A 23 -11.29 6.34 23.44
C GLY A 23 -10.92 6.31 24.93
N LEU A 24 -9.93 7.10 25.35
CA LEU A 24 -9.48 7.17 26.75
C LEU A 24 -10.27 8.17 27.57
N SER A 25 -10.46 7.85 28.85
CA SER A 25 -10.99 8.80 29.85
C SER A 25 -10.07 9.98 30.10
N ASN A 26 -8.75 9.78 29.97
CA ASN A 26 -7.72 10.82 30.07
C ASN A 26 -6.81 10.83 28.82
N PRO A 27 -7.23 11.51 27.73
CA PRO A 27 -6.44 11.59 26.51
C PRO A 27 -5.07 12.25 26.68
N GLU A 28 -4.94 13.24 27.57
CA GLU A 28 -3.68 13.97 27.80
C GLU A 28 -2.56 13.07 28.31
N ALA A 29 -2.87 12.14 29.21
CA ALA A 29 -1.90 11.15 29.68
C ALA A 29 -1.51 10.16 28.57
N GLY A 30 -2.45 9.80 27.69
CA GLY A 30 -2.16 8.99 26.49
C GLY A 30 -1.27 9.71 25.49
N GLU A 31 -1.40 11.03 25.36
CA GLU A 31 -0.52 11.86 24.50
C GLU A 31 0.94 11.83 24.96
N GLU A 32 1.21 11.85 26.26
CA GLU A 32 2.58 11.73 26.78
C GLU A 32 3.19 10.36 26.45
N VAL A 33 2.44 9.28 26.66
CA VAL A 33 2.86 7.91 26.31
C VAL A 33 3.11 7.79 24.81
N PHE A 34 2.28 8.42 23.99
CA PHE A 34 2.48 8.45 22.54
C PHE A 34 3.77 9.16 22.12
N LYS A 35 4.17 10.25 22.80
CA LYS A 35 5.46 10.92 22.54
C LYS A 35 6.63 9.99 22.83
N ASP A 36 6.56 9.21 23.91
CA ASP A 36 7.60 8.22 24.22
C ASP A 36 7.66 7.11 23.15
N ILE A 37 6.50 6.63 22.68
CA ILE A 37 6.41 5.67 21.58
C ILE A 37 7.05 6.24 20.30
N LEU A 38 6.75 7.50 19.94
CA LEU A 38 7.36 8.13 18.76
C LEU A 38 8.87 8.26 18.88
N ASN A 39 9.39 8.62 20.06
CA ASN A 39 10.83 8.71 20.31
C ASN A 39 11.52 7.35 20.14
N GLU A 40 10.84 6.26 20.50
CA GLU A 40 11.41 4.92 20.46
C GLU A 40 11.25 4.21 19.11
N LEU A 41 10.08 4.32 18.50
CA LEU A 41 9.70 3.60 17.29
C LEU A 41 9.80 4.42 16.00
N GLY A 42 9.96 5.74 16.11
CA GLY A 42 9.94 6.65 14.97
C GLY A 42 8.51 7.01 14.53
N ASN A 43 8.39 7.57 13.32
CA ASN A 43 7.10 8.03 12.79
C ASN A 43 6.11 6.87 12.60
N SER A 44 4.82 7.19 12.70
CA SER A 44 3.72 6.29 12.37
C SER A 44 3.67 6.05 10.86
N ILE A 45 3.20 4.88 10.45
CA ILE A 45 3.05 4.45 9.06
C ILE A 45 1.72 3.69 8.89
N ASP A 46 1.26 3.50 7.65
CA ASP A 46 0.02 2.74 7.40
C ASP A 46 0.31 1.27 7.11
N THR A 47 1.42 0.97 6.41
CA THR A 47 1.81 -0.41 6.05
C THR A 47 3.32 -0.57 5.97
N TYR A 48 3.80 -1.75 6.37
CA TYR A 48 5.19 -2.14 6.17
C TYR A 48 5.45 -2.58 4.73
N PRO A 49 6.67 -2.35 4.20
CA PRO A 49 7.13 -3.02 3.00
C PRO A 49 7.40 -4.51 3.28
N ASP A 50 7.31 -5.35 2.24
CA ASP A 50 7.43 -6.82 2.36
C ASP A 50 8.79 -7.29 2.90
N TRP A 51 9.82 -6.45 2.83
CA TRP A 51 11.15 -6.74 3.36
C TRP A 51 11.32 -6.36 4.84
N HIS A 52 10.34 -5.71 5.45
CA HIS A 52 10.49 -5.17 6.80
C HIS A 52 10.68 -6.27 7.86
N PRO A 53 11.60 -6.11 8.84
CA PRO A 53 11.85 -7.12 9.88
C PRO A 53 10.62 -7.56 10.68
N ILE A 54 9.66 -6.67 10.89
CA ILE A 54 8.37 -7.02 11.53
C ILE A 54 7.60 -8.10 10.76
N LEU A 55 7.71 -8.12 9.43
CA LEU A 55 7.05 -9.15 8.60
C LEU A 55 7.93 -10.38 8.41
N THR A 56 9.25 -10.19 8.29
CA THR A 56 10.17 -11.23 7.83
C THR A 56 10.78 -12.08 8.94
N LEU A 57 11.03 -11.54 10.14
CA LEU A 57 11.61 -12.31 11.25
C LEU A 57 10.70 -13.44 11.76
N PRO A 58 9.37 -13.25 11.88
CA PRO A 58 8.48 -14.31 12.35
C PRO A 58 8.21 -15.43 11.33
N THR A 59 8.42 -15.18 10.03
CA THR A 59 7.89 -16.01 8.92
C THR A 59 8.87 -17.08 8.41
N ASN A 60 9.92 -17.38 9.17
CA ASN A 60 11.03 -18.24 8.75
C ASN A 60 10.68 -19.72 8.43
N GLU A 61 9.46 -20.19 8.70
CA GLU A 61 9.13 -21.63 8.58
C GLU A 61 8.38 -22.04 7.30
N THR A 62 7.52 -21.19 6.72
CA THR A 62 6.64 -21.60 5.59
C THR A 62 7.02 -20.98 4.25
N GLY A 63 7.87 -19.96 4.24
CA GLY A 63 8.27 -19.27 3.01
C GLY A 63 7.16 -18.42 2.37
N GLU A 64 5.93 -18.43 2.90
CA GLU A 64 4.81 -17.61 2.44
C GLU A 64 5.08 -16.13 2.71
N SER A 65 4.85 -15.29 1.70
CA SER A 65 4.85 -13.83 1.88
C SER A 65 3.58 -13.43 2.61
N VAL A 66 3.72 -12.63 3.67
CA VAL A 66 2.61 -12.15 4.48
C VAL A 66 2.56 -10.64 4.41
N SER A 67 1.47 -10.10 3.84
CA SER A 67 1.27 -8.65 3.67
C SER A 67 0.63 -7.96 4.88
N PHE A 68 0.14 -8.72 5.87
CA PHE A 68 -0.60 -8.18 7.02
C PHE A 68 -0.22 -8.89 8.32
N LEU A 69 -0.11 -8.13 9.42
CA LEU A 69 0.26 -8.68 10.74
C LEU A 69 -0.68 -9.80 11.20
N SER A 70 -1.97 -9.74 10.86
CA SER A 70 -2.97 -10.76 11.22
C SER A 70 -2.71 -12.13 10.57
N GLY A 71 -1.91 -12.20 9.49
CA GLY A 71 -1.48 -13.45 8.88
C GLY A 71 -0.28 -14.10 9.59
N ILE A 72 0.31 -13.42 10.58
CA ILE A 72 1.53 -13.88 11.27
C ILE A 72 1.14 -14.53 12.59
N LYS A 73 1.35 -15.85 12.68
CA LYS A 73 1.01 -16.65 13.88
C LYS A 73 1.65 -16.13 15.17
N ALA A 74 2.85 -15.58 15.10
CA ALA A 74 3.54 -14.99 16.25
C ALA A 74 2.81 -13.76 16.83
N TYR A 75 1.96 -13.12 16.04
CA TYR A 75 1.18 -11.94 16.40
C TYR A 75 -0.30 -12.28 16.67
N ASN A 76 -0.62 -13.55 16.94
CA ASN A 76 -1.95 -13.94 17.36
C ASN A 76 -2.35 -13.19 18.63
N GLY A 77 -3.52 -12.52 18.59
CA GLY A 77 -4.02 -11.73 19.70
C GLY A 77 -3.76 -10.23 19.57
N ILE A 78 -3.16 -9.76 18.48
CA ILE A 78 -3.17 -8.32 18.16
C ILE A 78 -4.61 -7.82 17.99
N ASP A 79 -4.85 -6.61 18.45
CA ASP A 79 -6.08 -5.85 18.28
C ASP A 79 -5.76 -4.35 18.23
N HIS A 80 -6.60 -3.56 17.56
CA HIS A 80 -6.45 -2.08 17.47
C HIS A 80 -5.00 -1.61 17.34
N THR A 81 -4.37 -1.96 16.22
CA THR A 81 -2.92 -1.87 16.03
C THR A 81 -2.54 -0.65 15.21
N GLU A 82 -1.58 0.12 15.71
CA GLU A 82 -0.93 1.23 15.00
C GLU A 82 0.52 0.88 14.67
N LEU A 83 0.96 1.21 13.46
CA LEU A 83 2.28 0.86 12.95
C LEU A 83 3.22 2.06 12.99
N PHE A 84 4.50 1.79 13.26
CA PHE A 84 5.58 2.77 13.30
C PHE A 84 6.80 2.22 12.56
N VAL A 85 7.74 3.10 12.19
CA VAL A 85 8.94 2.73 11.40
C VAL A 85 9.69 1.54 12.00
N LYS A 86 9.88 1.47 13.33
CA LYS A 86 10.64 0.39 13.97
C LYS A 86 9.80 -0.74 14.56
N GLY A 87 8.47 -0.65 14.52
CA GLY A 87 7.62 -1.56 15.27
C GLY A 87 6.18 -1.08 15.38
N PHE A 88 5.35 -1.75 16.17
CA PHE A 88 3.94 -1.44 16.27
C PHE A 88 3.46 -1.45 17.72
N VAL A 89 2.32 -0.82 17.95
CA VAL A 89 1.61 -0.86 19.23
C VAL A 89 0.23 -1.47 19.00
N THR A 90 -0.18 -2.39 19.88
CA THR A 90 -1.46 -3.09 19.80
C THR A 90 -2.15 -3.07 21.15
N CYS A 91 -3.49 -3.01 21.16
CA CYS A 91 -4.30 -2.81 22.37
C CYS A 91 -5.36 -3.93 22.55
N PRO A 92 -4.96 -5.17 22.86
CA PRO A 92 -5.91 -6.25 23.19
C PRO A 92 -6.68 -5.99 24.49
N TYR A 93 -7.89 -6.55 24.60
CA TYR A 93 -8.76 -6.42 25.78
C TYR A 93 -8.53 -7.49 26.88
N GLY A 94 -7.55 -8.37 26.72
CA GLY A 94 -7.25 -9.43 27.68
C GLY A 94 -5.81 -9.38 28.16
N GLU A 95 -5.62 -9.35 29.49
CA GLU A 95 -4.28 -9.37 30.10
C GLU A 95 -3.51 -10.64 29.71
N GLU A 96 -4.16 -11.80 29.78
CA GLU A 96 -3.58 -13.08 29.37
C GLU A 96 -3.18 -13.06 27.89
N THR A 97 -4.05 -12.54 27.01
CA THR A 97 -3.75 -12.37 25.58
C THR A 97 -2.51 -11.51 25.37
N ALA A 98 -2.41 -10.39 26.11
CA ALA A 98 -1.29 -9.50 26.00
C ALA A 98 0.03 -10.10 26.51
N ASN A 99 -0.02 -10.83 27.63
CA ASN A 99 1.16 -11.51 28.18
C ASN A 99 1.62 -12.64 27.26
N ASN A 100 0.69 -13.44 26.73
CA ASN A 100 0.99 -14.48 25.76
C ASN A 100 1.63 -13.90 24.48
N LEU A 101 1.15 -12.74 24.02
CA LEU A 101 1.74 -12.03 22.88
C LEU A 101 3.18 -11.60 23.18
N VAL A 102 3.42 -10.97 24.33
CA VAL A 102 4.77 -10.57 24.78
C VAL A 102 5.72 -11.77 24.84
N ASP A 103 5.27 -12.87 25.44
CA ASP A 103 6.07 -14.10 25.59
C ASP A 103 6.35 -14.78 24.25
N ALA A 104 5.40 -14.75 23.31
CA ALA A 104 5.59 -15.30 21.98
C ALA A 104 6.61 -14.49 21.17
N ILE A 105 6.51 -13.16 21.19
CA ILE A 105 7.37 -12.28 20.40
C ILE A 105 8.80 -12.27 20.95
N ASN A 106 8.99 -12.24 22.27
CA ASN A 106 10.32 -12.24 22.88
C ASN A 106 11.13 -13.54 22.66
N LYS A 107 10.51 -14.59 22.09
CA LYS A 107 11.22 -15.80 21.64
C LYS A 107 11.84 -15.64 20.25
N ILE A 108 11.45 -14.60 19.50
CA ILE A 108 11.92 -14.35 18.14
C ILE A 108 13.15 -13.46 18.21
N HIS A 109 14.28 -13.97 17.73
CA HIS A 109 15.51 -13.18 17.69
C HIS A 109 15.35 -11.94 16.79
N GLY A 110 15.80 -10.79 17.28
CA GLY A 110 15.69 -9.49 16.59
C GLY A 110 14.36 -8.75 16.86
N LEU A 111 13.42 -9.37 17.59
CA LEU A 111 12.20 -8.71 18.07
C LEU A 111 12.21 -8.58 19.59
N HIS A 112 11.57 -7.52 20.08
CA HIS A 112 11.30 -7.31 21.49
C HIS A 112 9.86 -6.83 21.67
N ALA A 113 9.19 -7.31 22.71
CA ALA A 113 7.88 -6.87 23.11
C ALA A 113 7.81 -6.59 24.62
N ARG A 114 7.02 -5.59 24.99
CA ARG A 114 6.70 -5.31 26.40
C ARG A 114 5.32 -4.68 26.58
N ARG A 115 4.78 -4.86 27.79
CA ARG A 115 3.58 -4.18 28.25
C ARG A 115 3.86 -2.68 28.40
N LEU A 116 2.91 -1.84 28.00
CA LEU A 116 2.88 -0.44 28.43
C LEU A 116 2.09 -0.33 29.73
N GLU A 117 2.56 0.52 30.65
CA GLU A 117 1.92 0.69 31.97
C GLU A 117 0.59 1.45 31.87
N PHE A 118 0.48 2.35 30.89
CA PHE A 118 -0.69 3.20 30.69
C PHE A 118 -1.56 2.68 29.54
N PRO A 119 -2.91 2.69 29.66
CA PRO A 119 -3.80 2.25 28.60
C PRO A 119 -3.73 3.16 27.37
N LEU A 120 -3.92 2.55 26.21
CA LEU A 120 -4.08 3.20 24.92
C LEU A 120 -5.30 2.60 24.24
N TYR A 121 -5.87 3.35 23.31
CA TYR A 121 -7.11 3.09 22.58
C TYR A 121 -8.38 3.09 23.46
N ASN A 122 -8.36 2.37 24.58
CA ASN A 122 -9.44 2.24 25.55
C ASN A 122 -8.89 2.03 26.97
N ASP A 123 -9.58 2.54 28.00
CA ASP A 123 -9.15 2.42 29.41
C ASP A 123 -9.02 0.96 29.89
N MET A 124 -9.74 0.03 29.27
CA MET A 124 -9.71 -1.40 29.60
C MET A 124 -8.75 -2.21 28.73
N ALA A 125 -8.04 -1.56 27.81
CA ALA A 125 -7.09 -2.25 26.96
C ALA A 125 -5.79 -2.54 27.70
N PHE A 126 -5.08 -3.55 27.22
CA PHE A 126 -3.78 -3.97 27.70
C PHE A 126 -2.77 -3.70 26.58
N PRO A 127 -2.16 -2.51 26.46
CA PRO A 127 -1.30 -2.20 25.32
C PRO A 127 0.05 -2.91 25.35
N VAL A 128 0.48 -3.42 24.20
CA VAL A 128 1.78 -4.05 23.97
C VAL A 128 2.52 -3.26 22.90
N LEU A 129 3.75 -2.87 23.22
CA LEU A 129 4.70 -2.32 22.25
C LEU A 129 5.57 -3.46 21.73
N VAL A 130 5.72 -3.52 20.41
CA VAL A 130 6.57 -4.48 19.69
C VAL A 130 7.58 -3.70 18.86
N GLN A 131 8.85 -4.08 18.94
CA GLN A 131 9.96 -3.41 18.27
C GLN A 131 10.86 -4.42 17.56
N ALA A 132 11.30 -4.08 16.35
CA ALA A 132 12.44 -4.72 15.71
C ALA A 132 13.74 -4.03 16.16
N CYS A 133 14.61 -4.79 16.84
CA CYS A 133 15.74 -4.25 17.59
C CYS A 133 16.86 -3.71 16.69
N ASP A 134 17.04 -4.30 15.51
CA ASP A 134 18.18 -4.01 14.62
C ASP A 134 17.91 -2.86 13.63
N ILE A 135 16.78 -2.15 13.78
CA ILE A 135 16.46 -1.03 12.91
C ILE A 135 17.15 0.24 13.43
N GLU A 136 18.16 0.68 12.68
CA GLU A 136 18.79 1.99 12.83
C GLU A 136 18.13 3.02 11.91
N LEU A 137 17.96 4.25 12.40
CA LEU A 137 17.41 5.37 11.63
C LEU A 137 18.49 6.36 11.21
N GLU A 138 18.35 6.90 10.01
CA GLU A 138 19.08 8.07 9.53
C GLU A 138 18.60 9.34 10.23
N ALA A 139 19.33 10.44 10.08
CA ALA A 139 18.96 11.74 10.67
C ALA A 139 17.61 12.29 10.17
N ASP A 140 17.12 11.82 9.02
CA ASP A 140 15.80 12.18 8.49
C ASP A 140 14.65 11.32 9.08
N GLY A 141 14.98 10.32 9.92
CA GLY A 141 14.02 9.42 10.55
C GLY A 141 13.67 8.18 9.71
N THR A 142 14.25 8.02 8.51
CA THR A 142 14.08 6.81 7.68
C THR A 142 15.06 5.71 8.08
N ILE A 143 14.77 4.47 7.69
CA ILE A 143 15.64 3.32 7.97
C ILE A 143 16.98 3.48 7.25
N ARG A 144 18.07 3.13 7.94
CA ARG A 144 19.44 3.19 7.43
C ARG A 144 19.54 2.56 6.04
N SER A 145 20.08 3.33 5.09
CA SER A 145 19.99 3.00 3.66
C SER A 145 20.56 1.61 3.32
N ARG A 146 21.71 1.26 3.93
CA ARG A 146 22.37 -0.02 3.70
C ARG A 146 21.51 -1.21 4.10
N ASP A 147 20.82 -1.13 5.23
CA ASP A 147 20.08 -2.27 5.77
C ASP A 147 18.77 -2.45 5.01
N ALA A 148 18.06 -1.35 4.75
CA ALA A 148 16.86 -1.37 3.91
C ALA A 148 17.15 -1.95 2.52
N LEU A 149 18.26 -1.59 1.88
CA LEU A 149 18.67 -2.18 0.61
C LEU A 149 19.01 -3.66 0.71
N ALA A 150 19.69 -4.09 1.78
CA ALA A 150 20.05 -5.48 2.02
C ALA A 150 18.82 -6.37 2.23
N TRP A 151 17.86 -5.94 3.04
CA TRP A 151 16.61 -6.67 3.23
C TRP A 151 15.77 -6.70 1.96
N CYS A 152 15.65 -5.56 1.26
CA CYS A 152 14.90 -5.47 0.01
C CYS A 152 15.45 -6.42 -1.06
N ILE A 153 16.78 -6.45 -1.29
CA ILE A 153 17.35 -7.36 -2.29
C ILE A 153 17.21 -8.83 -1.90
N GLN A 154 17.31 -9.16 -0.60
CA GLN A 154 17.11 -10.53 -0.11
C GLN A 154 15.68 -11.01 -0.39
N THR A 155 14.66 -10.19 -0.09
CA THR A 155 13.26 -10.48 -0.38
C THR A 155 13.02 -10.62 -1.89
N LEU A 156 13.48 -9.65 -2.68
CA LEU A 156 13.30 -9.69 -4.14
C LEU A 156 13.92 -10.97 -4.74
N VAL A 157 15.14 -11.34 -4.35
CA VAL A 157 15.79 -12.57 -4.85
C VAL A 157 15.07 -13.84 -4.39
N LYS A 158 14.53 -13.86 -3.17
CA LYS A 158 13.71 -14.97 -2.67
C LYS A 158 12.48 -15.15 -3.56
N ASP A 159 11.77 -14.07 -3.86
CA ASP A 159 10.51 -14.10 -4.62
C ASP A 159 10.72 -14.50 -6.08
N ALA A 160 11.89 -14.18 -6.65
CA ALA A 160 12.24 -14.54 -8.03
C ALA A 160 12.19 -16.05 -8.29
N ARG A 161 12.39 -16.90 -7.27
CA ARG A 161 12.39 -18.36 -7.42
C ARG A 161 11.05 -18.93 -7.88
N ASN A 162 9.96 -18.27 -7.52
CA ASN A 162 8.60 -18.75 -7.78
C ASN A 162 7.83 -17.82 -8.73
N ALA A 163 8.48 -16.77 -9.23
CA ALA A 163 7.83 -15.79 -10.07
C ALA A 163 7.60 -16.29 -11.49
N GLN A 164 6.47 -15.88 -12.06
CA GLN A 164 6.10 -16.17 -13.45
C GLN A 164 6.15 -14.91 -14.33
N VAL A 165 6.16 -13.72 -13.72
CA VAL A 165 6.17 -12.43 -14.40
C VAL A 165 7.04 -11.43 -13.66
N ALA A 166 7.66 -10.52 -14.41
CA ALA A 166 8.37 -9.37 -13.90
C ALA A 166 7.40 -8.19 -13.71
N GLU A 167 7.07 -7.84 -12.47
CA GLU A 167 6.24 -6.69 -12.15
C GLU A 167 7.07 -5.38 -12.23
N THR A 168 6.50 -4.32 -12.79
CA THR A 168 7.22 -3.03 -12.89
C THR A 168 7.35 -2.33 -11.54
N TRP A 169 8.25 -1.34 -11.45
CA TRP A 169 8.32 -0.44 -10.28
C TRP A 169 6.97 0.12 -9.87
N TRP A 170 6.13 0.50 -10.83
CA TRP A 170 4.84 1.12 -10.54
C TRP A 170 3.80 0.13 -10.02
N ASN A 171 3.98 -1.16 -10.29
CA ASN A 171 3.15 -2.23 -9.77
C ASN A 171 3.58 -2.59 -8.33
N MET A 172 4.90 -2.56 -8.06
CA MET A 172 5.49 -3.05 -6.81
C MET A 172 5.81 -1.97 -5.77
N ARG A 173 5.75 -0.68 -6.14
CA ARG A 173 6.27 0.40 -5.28
C ARG A 173 5.64 0.43 -3.88
N SER A 174 4.36 0.11 -3.73
CA SER A 174 3.69 0.06 -2.43
C SER A 174 4.27 -1.06 -1.55
N SER A 175 4.42 -2.27 -2.10
CA SER A 175 5.05 -3.41 -1.43
C SER A 175 6.52 -3.16 -1.08
N ILE A 176 7.24 -2.37 -1.89
CA ILE A 176 8.67 -2.08 -1.67
C ILE A 176 8.88 -0.88 -0.73
N LEU A 177 8.01 0.12 -0.75
CA LEU A 177 8.17 1.35 0.04
C LEU A 177 7.36 1.36 1.35
N GLY A 178 6.34 0.51 1.47
CA GLY A 178 5.30 0.64 2.49
C GLY A 178 4.40 1.84 2.21
N SER A 179 3.58 2.25 3.18
CA SER A 179 2.72 3.43 3.11
C SER A 179 2.81 4.26 4.40
N PRO A 180 2.71 5.61 4.33
CA PRO A 180 2.50 6.43 3.15
C PRO A 180 3.77 6.58 2.30
N HIS A 181 3.60 6.66 0.98
CA HIS A 181 4.73 6.73 0.05
C HIS A 181 4.51 7.63 -1.16
N GLY A 182 5.62 8.08 -1.71
CA GLY A 182 5.76 8.79 -2.97
C GLY A 182 6.06 7.87 -4.15
N SER A 183 6.68 8.46 -5.16
CA SER A 183 7.17 7.72 -6.33
C SER A 183 8.46 6.95 -6.05
N ARG A 184 9.29 7.39 -5.09
CA ARG A 184 10.62 6.84 -4.78
C ARG A 184 11.05 7.00 -3.31
N SER A 185 10.13 7.32 -2.42
CA SER A 185 10.40 7.54 -0.99
C SER A 185 9.14 7.26 -0.17
N SER A 186 9.30 7.04 1.13
CA SER A 186 8.22 6.86 2.11
C SER A 186 8.68 7.37 3.47
N LEU A 187 7.89 7.13 4.52
CA LEU A 187 8.34 7.34 5.89
C LEU A 187 9.41 6.33 6.34
N LEU A 188 9.55 5.20 5.64
CA LEU A 188 10.56 4.19 5.95
C LEU A 188 11.85 4.35 5.16
N VAL A 189 11.79 4.93 3.95
CA VAL A 189 12.96 5.09 3.08
C VAL A 189 13.03 6.45 2.40
N ASN A 190 14.19 7.09 2.43
CA ASN A 190 14.40 8.34 1.72
C ASN A 190 14.58 8.14 0.20
N GLN A 191 14.61 9.26 -0.54
CA GLN A 191 14.61 9.24 -2.00
C GLN A 191 15.88 8.63 -2.61
N HIS A 192 17.02 8.73 -1.91
CA HIS A 192 18.25 8.07 -2.32
C HIS A 192 18.08 6.54 -2.25
N THR A 193 17.60 6.04 -1.11
CA THR A 193 17.36 4.61 -0.88
C THR A 193 16.31 4.04 -1.84
N GLY A 194 15.13 4.65 -1.95
CA GLY A 194 14.08 4.16 -2.84
C GLY A 194 14.45 4.25 -4.33
N GLY A 195 15.29 5.22 -4.72
CA GLY A 195 15.89 5.27 -6.05
C GLY A 195 16.80 4.08 -6.36
N HIS A 196 17.55 3.58 -5.37
CA HIS A 196 18.39 2.38 -5.51
C HIS A 196 17.57 1.09 -5.50
N MET A 197 16.55 0.98 -4.64
CA MET A 197 15.61 -0.15 -4.65
C MET A 197 14.96 -0.33 -6.03
N ARG A 198 14.53 0.78 -6.64
CA ARG A 198 14.00 0.75 -8.01
C ARG A 198 15.00 0.21 -9.02
N LYS A 199 16.25 0.69 -8.98
CA LYS A 199 17.30 0.22 -9.91
C LYS A 199 17.59 -1.27 -9.73
N ILE A 200 17.57 -1.76 -8.48
CA ILE A 200 17.73 -3.18 -8.18
C ILE A 200 16.60 -3.97 -8.84
N LEU A 201 15.33 -3.62 -8.57
CA LEU A 201 14.17 -4.28 -9.21
C LEU A 201 14.27 -4.27 -10.73
N GLU A 202 14.58 -3.12 -11.34
CA GLU A 202 14.72 -2.98 -12.79
C GLU A 202 15.85 -3.87 -13.34
N ALA A 203 16.97 -3.99 -12.64
CA ALA A 203 18.07 -4.88 -13.03
C ALA A 203 17.66 -6.36 -12.97
N LEU A 204 16.98 -6.78 -11.89
CA LEU A 204 16.46 -8.14 -11.75
C LEU A 204 15.44 -8.47 -12.85
N ASN A 205 14.50 -7.56 -13.14
CA ASN A 205 13.54 -7.68 -14.24
C ASN A 205 14.25 -7.82 -15.60
N ASN A 206 15.19 -6.92 -15.90
CA ASN A 206 15.89 -6.89 -17.20
C ASN A 206 16.78 -8.12 -17.44
N SER A 207 17.22 -8.80 -16.39
CA SER A 207 17.94 -10.07 -16.51
C SER A 207 17.07 -11.27 -16.88
N GLY A 208 15.74 -11.11 -16.85
CA GLY A 208 14.79 -12.20 -17.11
C GLY A 208 14.52 -13.12 -15.92
N MET A 209 15.07 -12.83 -14.73
CA MET A 209 14.91 -13.68 -13.54
C MET A 209 13.48 -13.91 -13.10
N TYR A 210 12.59 -12.94 -13.32
CA TYR A 210 11.16 -13.06 -12.98
C TYR A 210 10.29 -13.51 -14.17
N GLY A 211 10.86 -13.68 -15.37
CA GLY A 211 10.11 -13.96 -16.58
C GLY A 211 9.62 -12.69 -17.33
N PRO A 212 8.57 -12.79 -18.16
CA PRO A 212 8.10 -11.67 -18.99
C PRO A 212 7.56 -10.50 -18.18
N VAL A 213 7.76 -9.28 -18.68
CA VAL A 213 7.29 -8.05 -18.02
C VAL A 213 5.77 -7.93 -18.09
N LYS A 214 5.15 -7.74 -16.93
CA LYS A 214 3.74 -7.43 -16.79
C LYS A 214 3.57 -5.96 -16.42
N GLU A 215 2.86 -5.23 -17.26
CA GLU A 215 2.50 -3.82 -17.01
C GLU A 215 0.99 -3.73 -16.73
N TRP A 216 0.63 -3.14 -15.60
CA TRP A 216 -0.78 -2.89 -15.28
C TRP A 216 -0.99 -1.56 -14.53
N SER A 217 0.01 -1.02 -13.83
CA SER A 217 -0.09 0.31 -13.22
C SER A 217 0.25 1.43 -14.21
N LEU A 218 -0.59 2.47 -14.26
CA LEU A 218 -0.37 3.69 -15.04
C LEU A 218 0.09 4.89 -14.18
N GLU A 219 0.52 4.64 -12.95
CA GLU A 219 0.86 5.68 -11.97
C GLU A 219 2.13 6.48 -12.33
N MET A 220 2.88 6.05 -13.35
CA MET A 220 3.94 6.86 -13.93
C MET A 220 3.40 8.13 -14.61
N PHE A 221 2.14 8.13 -15.03
CA PHE A 221 1.46 9.32 -15.50
C PHE A 221 0.92 10.14 -14.33
N SER A 222 0.85 11.46 -14.52
CA SER A 222 0.15 12.32 -13.57
C SER A 222 -1.33 11.97 -13.52
N GLU A 223 -1.97 12.24 -12.39
CA GLU A 223 -3.42 12.05 -12.20
C GLU A 223 -4.23 12.69 -13.33
N LYS A 224 -3.88 13.93 -13.73
CA LYS A 224 -4.51 14.60 -14.87
C LYS A 224 -4.44 13.77 -16.15
N ARG A 225 -3.28 13.18 -16.46
CA ARG A 225 -3.08 12.37 -17.67
C ARG A 225 -3.87 11.06 -17.58
N ARG A 226 -3.87 10.39 -16.43
CA ARG A 226 -4.67 9.19 -16.19
C ARG A 226 -6.17 9.47 -16.34
N LYS A 227 -6.65 10.57 -15.76
CA LYS A 227 -8.02 11.04 -15.94
C LYS A 227 -8.34 11.28 -17.42
N THR A 228 -7.46 11.95 -18.17
CA THR A 228 -7.65 12.17 -19.62
C THR A 228 -7.78 10.85 -20.39
N ILE A 229 -6.96 9.84 -20.07
CA ILE A 229 -7.07 8.50 -20.69
C ILE A 229 -8.44 7.88 -20.42
N SER A 230 -8.86 7.81 -19.14
CA SER A 230 -10.15 7.23 -18.79
C SER A 230 -11.32 7.98 -19.42
N GLU A 231 -11.31 9.32 -19.35
CA GLU A 231 -12.38 10.14 -19.93
C GLU A 231 -12.46 9.98 -21.45
N THR A 232 -11.32 9.88 -22.14
CA THR A 232 -11.29 9.69 -23.60
C THR A 232 -11.93 8.36 -23.99
N LEU A 233 -11.56 7.28 -23.31
CA LEU A 233 -12.11 5.94 -23.58
C LEU A 233 -13.61 5.87 -23.25
N ILE A 234 -14.01 6.33 -22.07
CA ILE A 234 -15.40 6.24 -21.61
C ILE A 234 -16.32 7.12 -22.46
N ARG A 235 -15.89 8.33 -22.83
CA ARG A 235 -16.71 9.20 -23.70
C ARG A 235 -16.84 8.64 -25.11
N ALA A 236 -15.79 8.03 -25.65
CA ALA A 236 -15.87 7.36 -26.95
C ALA A 236 -16.85 6.17 -26.92
N ALA A 237 -16.84 5.39 -25.84
CA ALA A 237 -17.82 4.32 -25.63
C ALA A 237 -19.25 4.87 -25.56
N LEU A 238 -19.50 5.90 -24.75
CA LEU A 238 -20.82 6.54 -24.65
C LEU A 238 -21.33 7.10 -25.99
N ASN A 239 -20.45 7.68 -26.81
CA ASN A 239 -20.80 8.19 -28.14
C ASN A 239 -21.11 7.08 -29.15
N SER A 240 -20.54 5.89 -28.94
CA SER A 240 -20.73 4.73 -29.82
C SER A 240 -21.83 3.79 -29.31
N TRP A 241 -22.45 4.12 -28.17
CA TRP A 241 -23.43 3.27 -27.51
C TRP A 241 -24.82 3.45 -28.12
N GLU A 242 -25.37 2.36 -28.65
CA GLU A 242 -26.75 2.30 -29.13
C GLU A 242 -27.57 1.38 -28.21
N ARG A 243 -28.61 1.93 -27.56
CA ARG A 243 -29.51 1.14 -26.72
C ARG A 243 -30.27 0.11 -27.58
N PRO A 244 -30.48 -1.12 -27.08
CA PRO A 244 -30.25 -1.61 -25.71
C PRO A 244 -28.94 -2.41 -25.55
N ASN A 245 -27.92 -2.21 -26.38
CA ASN A 245 -26.72 -3.05 -26.35
C ASN A 245 -25.87 -2.73 -25.11
N ASN A 246 -25.87 -3.63 -24.13
CA ASN A 246 -25.06 -3.46 -22.92
C ASN A 246 -23.59 -3.81 -23.12
N SER A 247 -23.25 -4.56 -24.16
CA SER A 247 -21.86 -4.85 -24.55
C SER A 247 -21.70 -4.73 -26.06
N PHE A 248 -20.65 -4.04 -26.49
CA PHE A 248 -20.40 -3.75 -27.89
C PHE A 248 -18.91 -3.45 -28.13
N GLU A 249 -18.53 -3.42 -29.41
CA GLU A 249 -17.18 -3.10 -29.84
C GLU A 249 -17.18 -1.80 -30.66
N PHE A 250 -16.12 -1.03 -30.55
CA PHE A 250 -15.90 0.18 -31.34
C PHE A 250 -14.40 0.40 -31.59
N GLU A 251 -14.05 1.11 -32.66
CA GLU A 251 -12.66 1.45 -32.95
C GLU A 251 -12.32 2.85 -32.43
N LEU A 252 -11.17 2.99 -31.80
CA LEU A 252 -10.63 4.28 -31.38
C LEU A 252 -9.10 4.28 -31.50
N ARG A 253 -8.57 5.21 -32.31
CA ARG A 253 -7.11 5.40 -32.51
C ARG A 253 -6.39 4.08 -32.86
N ASP A 254 -6.95 3.37 -33.84
CA ASP A 254 -6.48 2.08 -34.38
C ASP A 254 -6.47 0.93 -33.36
N GLU A 255 -7.30 1.02 -32.31
CA GLU A 255 -7.49 -0.04 -31.33
C GLU A 255 -8.95 -0.48 -31.30
N LEU A 256 -9.18 -1.80 -31.30
CA LEU A 256 -10.49 -2.38 -31.07
C LEU A 256 -10.80 -2.34 -29.57
N CYS A 257 -11.81 -1.56 -29.20
CA CYS A 257 -12.25 -1.35 -27.84
C CYS A 257 -13.51 -2.17 -27.56
N LYS A 258 -13.50 -2.93 -26.47
CA LYS A 258 -14.69 -3.62 -25.94
C LYS A 258 -15.29 -2.79 -24.83
N ALA A 259 -16.53 -2.34 -25.01
CA ALA A 259 -17.27 -1.60 -24.01
C ALA A 259 -18.37 -2.44 -23.37
N GLU A 260 -18.62 -2.15 -22.10
CA GLU A 260 -19.82 -2.55 -21.37
C GLU A 260 -20.44 -1.28 -20.78
N VAL A 261 -21.73 -1.07 -21.04
CA VAL A 261 -22.54 0.02 -20.47
C VAL A 261 -23.75 -0.61 -19.80
N ARG A 262 -23.88 -0.36 -18.50
CA ARG A 262 -24.97 -0.90 -17.68
C ARG A 262 -25.65 0.23 -16.93
N ASP A 263 -26.97 0.25 -16.98
CA ASP A 263 -27.77 1.07 -16.06
C ASP A 263 -27.69 0.46 -14.66
N THR A 264 -27.14 1.20 -13.70
CA THR A 264 -26.87 0.63 -12.36
C THR A 264 -28.19 0.27 -11.65
N TRP A 265 -29.25 1.04 -11.88
CA TRP A 265 -30.52 0.95 -11.16
C TRP A 265 -31.73 0.71 -12.07
N ASP A 266 -31.51 0.52 -13.38
CA ASP A 266 -32.54 0.41 -14.42
C ASP A 266 -33.49 1.62 -14.46
N ASP A 267 -33.01 2.79 -14.02
CA ASP A 267 -33.79 4.04 -13.93
C ASP A 267 -33.24 5.17 -14.82
N GLY A 268 -32.14 4.92 -15.54
CA GLY A 268 -31.47 5.86 -16.42
C GLY A 268 -30.65 6.93 -15.69
N TYR A 269 -30.57 6.89 -14.36
CA TYR A 269 -29.91 7.92 -13.55
C TYR A 269 -28.39 7.79 -13.58
N GLU A 270 -27.89 6.56 -13.52
CA GLU A 270 -26.47 6.26 -13.44
C GLU A 270 -26.12 5.10 -14.38
N LEU A 271 -25.13 5.34 -15.24
CA LEU A 271 -24.58 4.34 -16.13
C LEU A 271 -23.19 3.96 -15.64
N SER A 272 -22.97 2.68 -15.35
CA SER A 272 -21.65 2.09 -15.18
C SER A 272 -21.06 1.80 -16.56
N ILE A 273 -19.87 2.32 -16.84
CA ILE A 273 -19.15 2.08 -18.09
C ILE A 273 -17.80 1.44 -17.80
N ARG A 274 -17.48 0.42 -18.61
CA ARG A 274 -16.16 -0.20 -18.65
C ARG A 274 -15.70 -0.31 -20.09
N VAL A 275 -14.43 0.01 -20.34
CA VAL A 275 -13.78 -0.11 -21.65
C VAL A 275 -12.50 -0.93 -21.48
N VAL A 276 -12.34 -1.97 -22.29
CA VAL A 276 -11.18 -2.87 -22.28
C VAL A 276 -10.60 -2.95 -23.69
N ILE A 277 -9.27 -2.86 -23.80
CA ILE A 277 -8.50 -3.10 -25.02
C ILE A 277 -7.58 -4.30 -24.80
N GLY A 278 -7.51 -5.19 -25.79
CA GLY A 278 -6.73 -6.42 -25.72
C GLY A 278 -7.18 -7.37 -24.59
N ASP A 279 -6.25 -8.16 -24.06
CA ASP A 279 -6.48 -9.02 -22.90
C ASP A 279 -6.19 -8.26 -21.59
N MET A 280 -7.02 -7.24 -21.31
CA MET A 280 -6.81 -6.30 -20.20
C MET A 280 -5.53 -5.45 -20.33
N ASP A 281 -5.04 -5.26 -21.56
CA ASP A 281 -3.86 -4.46 -21.86
C ASP A 281 -4.08 -2.97 -21.57
N LEU A 282 -5.32 -2.50 -21.60
CA LEU A 282 -5.76 -1.22 -21.07
C LEU A 282 -7.22 -1.32 -20.64
N CYS A 283 -7.52 -0.92 -19.41
CA CYS A 283 -8.88 -0.86 -18.88
C CYS A 283 -9.16 0.53 -18.30
N ALA A 284 -10.32 1.08 -18.63
CA ALA A 284 -10.88 2.27 -18.01
C ALA A 284 -12.32 1.99 -17.57
N SER A 285 -12.72 2.58 -16.45
CA SER A 285 -14.07 2.44 -15.91
C SER A 285 -14.53 3.72 -15.24
N GLY A 286 -15.84 3.85 -15.06
CA GLY A 286 -16.42 4.97 -14.34
C GLY A 286 -17.94 4.96 -14.37
N PHE A 287 -18.50 6.01 -13.79
CA PHE A 287 -19.94 6.24 -13.76
C PHE A 287 -20.28 7.51 -14.53
N TYR A 288 -21.34 7.45 -15.34
CA TYR A 288 -21.87 8.60 -16.05
C TYR A 288 -23.29 8.88 -15.60
N TYR A 289 -23.57 10.14 -15.29
CA TYR A 289 -24.88 10.62 -14.85
C TYR A 289 -25.48 11.49 -15.96
N PRO A 290 -26.40 10.95 -16.79
CA PRO A 290 -26.88 11.63 -18.00
C PRO A 290 -27.52 12.98 -17.73
N GLU A 291 -28.36 13.10 -16.69
CA GLU A 291 -29.06 14.35 -16.35
C GLU A 291 -28.10 15.50 -16.03
N LYS A 292 -26.96 15.17 -15.43
CA LYS A 292 -25.93 16.15 -15.01
C LYS A 292 -24.82 16.31 -16.05
N ASN A 293 -24.83 15.49 -17.10
CA ASN A 293 -23.71 15.30 -18.03
C ASN A 293 -22.35 15.15 -17.28
N LEU A 294 -22.38 14.39 -16.18
CA LEU A 294 -21.25 14.25 -15.27
C LEU A 294 -20.60 12.88 -15.44
N LEU A 295 -19.31 12.86 -15.74
CA LEU A 295 -18.50 11.65 -15.79
C LEU A 295 -17.58 11.59 -14.57
N GLN A 296 -17.69 10.52 -13.80
CA GLN A 296 -16.81 10.17 -12.70
C GLN A 296 -15.96 8.96 -13.12
N ALA A 297 -14.82 9.24 -13.73
CA ALA A 297 -13.88 8.21 -14.16
C ALA A 297 -13.01 7.73 -13.00
N THR A 298 -12.75 6.42 -12.94
CA THR A 298 -11.70 5.85 -12.09
C THR A 298 -10.35 5.92 -12.79
N ASP A 299 -9.26 5.78 -12.02
CA ASP A 299 -7.92 5.67 -12.60
C ASP A 299 -7.85 4.42 -13.51
N PRO A 300 -7.28 4.54 -14.73
CA PRO A 300 -7.13 3.41 -15.63
C PRO A 300 -5.93 2.56 -15.24
N ASN A 301 -5.95 1.31 -15.69
CA ASN A 301 -4.84 0.36 -15.55
C ASN A 301 -4.45 -0.20 -16.94
N GLY A 302 -3.19 -0.60 -17.12
CA GLY A 302 -2.72 -1.23 -18.35
C GLY A 302 -1.27 -0.90 -18.70
N LYS A 303 -0.93 -1.21 -19.95
CA LYS A 303 0.38 -1.02 -20.57
C LYS A 303 0.62 0.45 -20.90
N GLN A 304 1.81 0.95 -20.58
CA GLN A 304 2.15 2.35 -20.76
C GLN A 304 2.08 2.77 -22.24
N ALA A 305 2.62 1.93 -23.13
CA ALA A 305 2.69 2.24 -24.57
C ALA A 305 1.30 2.39 -25.19
N LEU A 306 0.36 1.53 -24.80
CA LEU A 306 -1.03 1.56 -25.27
C LEU A 306 -1.77 2.77 -24.69
N ALA A 307 -1.65 3.01 -23.39
CA ALA A 307 -2.30 4.15 -22.73
C ALA A 307 -1.88 5.51 -23.32
N LYS A 308 -0.62 5.66 -23.77
CA LYS A 308 -0.15 6.90 -24.43
C LYS A 308 -0.95 7.25 -25.67
N LYS A 309 -1.54 6.25 -26.36
CA LYS A 309 -2.36 6.50 -27.53
C LYS A 309 -3.60 7.33 -27.21
N PHE A 310 -4.05 7.43 -25.95
CA PHE A 310 -5.31 8.08 -25.55
C PHE A 310 -5.13 9.36 -24.72
N LEU A 311 -3.90 9.87 -24.64
CA LEU A 311 -3.60 11.20 -24.12
C LEU A 311 -3.82 12.29 -25.19
#